data_AF-A0A117SN41-F1
#
_entry.id   AF-A0A117SN41-F1
#
_cell.length_a   1.000
_cell.length_b   1.000
_cell.length_c   1.000
_cell.angle_alpha   90.00
_cell.angle_beta   90.00
_cell.angle_gamma   90.00
#
_symmetry.space_group_name_H-M   'P 1'
#
loop_
_entity.id
_entity.type
_entity.pdbx_description
1 polymer ?
#
loop_
_entity_poly.entity_id
_entity_poly.type
_entity_poly.pdbx_seq_one_letter_code
_entity_poly.pdbx_strand_id
1 'polypeptide(L)'
;MEGGGRLVVINGGPWSNELLRELGLNSRFLNTVIQDQTLNYVNNKFPLAFAISNPAIPINASVIVLDNATPIMIEDPGAVILAETSPFSRAGNESGPFPVIVAIPLGKGYVILISTPSVFMNSLINEAGNSELLRDLCNGTALYLENTLAMNNAQLLTRSYLYTAYSVMLTYPLNYLLITLPLLISSIVLLIRSKR
;
A
#
# COMPACT_ATOMS: atom_id res chain seq x y z
N MET A 1 4.75 -0.04 -21.83
CA MET A 1 4.96 -1.48 -21.54
C MET A 1 4.82 -2.28 -22.81
N GLU A 2 5.93 -2.75 -23.38
CA GLU A 2 5.93 -3.41 -24.69
C GLU A 2 5.65 -4.92 -24.62
N GLY A 3 5.82 -5.53 -23.44
CA GLY A 3 5.68 -6.97 -23.22
C GLY A 3 4.30 -7.48 -22.75
N GLY A 4 3.29 -6.60 -22.61
CA GLY A 4 1.93 -7.01 -22.20
C GLY A 4 1.71 -7.27 -20.70
N GLY A 5 2.63 -6.79 -19.85
CA GLY A 5 2.52 -6.91 -18.39
C GLY A 5 1.46 -6.00 -17.76
N ARG A 6 1.19 -6.22 -16.47
CA ARG A 6 0.37 -5.34 -15.64
C ARG A 6 1.28 -4.57 -14.69
N LEU A 7 0.97 -3.31 -14.40
CA LEU A 7 1.57 -2.53 -13.32
C LEU A 7 0.46 -2.12 -12.38
N VAL A 8 0.62 -2.34 -11.08
CA VAL A 8 -0.38 -1.95 -10.10
C VAL A 8 0.16 -0.75 -9.33
N VAL A 9 -0.48 0.40 -9.48
CA VAL A 9 -0.15 1.62 -8.74
C VAL A 9 -1.17 1.78 -7.62
N ILE A 10 -0.68 1.72 -6.38
CA ILE A 10 -1.51 1.88 -5.19
C ILE A 10 -1.25 3.27 -4.62
N ASN A 11 -2.31 4.03 -4.38
CA ASN A 11 -2.18 5.39 -3.87
C ASN A 11 -1.79 5.43 -2.39
N GLY A 12 -0.48 5.41 -2.12
CA GLY A 12 0.07 5.51 -0.77
C GLY A 12 0.41 6.92 -0.30
N GLY A 13 0.19 7.95 -1.14
CA GLY A 13 0.54 9.32 -0.78
C GLY A 13 0.81 10.25 -1.98
N PRO A 14 1.48 11.39 -1.76
CA PRO A 14 1.55 12.48 -2.73
C PRO A 14 2.31 12.13 -4.03
N TRP A 15 3.15 11.10 -4.02
CA TRP A 15 4.00 10.73 -5.16
C TRP A 15 3.27 9.90 -6.22
N SER A 16 2.14 9.29 -5.91
CA SER A 16 1.44 8.43 -6.86
C SER A 16 1.02 9.18 -8.13
N ASN A 17 0.57 10.42 -8.01
CA ASN A 17 0.25 11.25 -9.19
C ASN A 17 1.49 11.69 -9.97
N GLU A 18 2.65 11.85 -9.33
CA GLU A 18 3.89 12.16 -10.04
C GLU A 18 4.30 10.98 -10.93
N LEU A 19 4.25 9.76 -10.38
CA LEU A 19 4.50 8.54 -11.15
C LEU A 19 3.56 8.44 -12.35
N LEU A 20 2.26 8.69 -12.18
CA LEU A 20 1.30 8.64 -13.29
C LEU A 20 1.67 9.62 -14.40
N ARG A 21 2.12 10.83 -14.04
CA ARG A 21 2.62 11.82 -15.00
C ARG A 21 3.90 11.36 -15.69
N GLU A 22 4.85 10.75 -14.98
CA GLU A 22 6.07 10.19 -15.56
C GLU A 22 5.78 9.03 -16.52
N LEU A 23 4.73 8.26 -16.26
CA LEU A 23 4.21 7.21 -17.14
C LEU A 23 3.41 7.77 -18.34
N GLY A 24 3.18 9.07 -18.40
CA GLY A 24 2.43 9.74 -19.46
C GLY A 24 0.90 9.54 -19.36
N LEU A 25 0.38 9.22 -18.18
CA LEU A 25 -1.04 9.05 -17.92
C LEU A 25 -1.67 10.37 -17.47
N ASN A 26 -2.91 10.61 -17.89
CA ASN A 26 -3.68 11.81 -17.53
C ASN A 26 -4.56 11.57 -16.30
N SER A 27 -4.99 10.33 -16.07
CA SER A 27 -5.77 9.93 -14.90
C SER A 27 -4.98 10.17 -13.61
N ARG A 28 -5.68 10.54 -12.54
CA ARG A 28 -5.06 10.93 -11.27
C ARG A 28 -5.93 10.63 -10.05
N PHE A 29 -5.28 10.45 -8.91
CA PHE A 29 -5.93 10.38 -7.60
C PHE A 29 -6.32 11.80 -7.15
N LEU A 30 -7.57 11.98 -6.72
CA LEU A 30 -8.10 13.31 -6.34
C LEU A 30 -7.69 13.76 -4.94
N ASN A 31 -7.16 12.87 -4.11
CA ASN A 31 -6.73 13.11 -2.73
C ASN A 31 -7.84 13.68 -1.81
N THR A 32 -9.10 13.48 -2.17
CA THR A 32 -10.27 13.69 -1.31
C THR A 32 -10.66 12.34 -0.69
N VAL A 33 -10.97 12.31 0.60
CA VAL A 33 -11.32 11.07 1.30
C VAL A 33 -12.77 10.70 1.00
N ILE A 34 -13.00 9.47 0.57
CA ILE A 34 -14.34 8.91 0.37
C ILE A 34 -14.92 8.47 1.72
N GLN A 35 -16.18 8.82 1.97
CA GLN A 35 -16.97 8.34 3.10
C GLN A 35 -18.32 7.86 2.61
N ASP A 36 -18.90 6.86 3.28
CA ASP A 36 -20.23 6.35 2.93
C ASP A 36 -21.03 6.03 4.19
N GLN A 37 -22.12 6.76 4.42
CA GLN A 37 -22.97 6.55 5.60
C GLN A 37 -23.89 5.33 5.47
N THR A 38 -24.10 4.82 4.25
CA THR A 38 -25.11 3.81 3.94
C THR A 38 -24.48 2.45 3.67
N LEU A 39 -23.49 2.39 2.77
CA LEU A 39 -22.79 1.15 2.40
C LEU A 39 -21.34 1.21 2.89
N ASN A 40 -21.17 0.83 4.15
CA ASN A 40 -19.88 0.74 4.82
C ASN A 40 -19.75 -0.54 5.65
N TYR A 41 -18.51 -0.91 5.97
CA TYR A 41 -18.21 -2.11 6.74
C TYR A 41 -18.44 -1.93 8.25
N VAL A 42 -17.72 -1.00 8.88
CA VAL A 42 -17.79 -0.74 10.33
C VAL A 42 -18.34 0.65 10.65
N ASN A 43 -17.91 1.65 9.90
CA ASN A 43 -18.39 3.01 10.02
C ASN A 43 -18.17 3.74 8.69
N ASN A 44 -18.64 4.98 8.60
CA ASN A 44 -18.60 5.76 7.37
C ASN A 44 -17.22 5.99 6.75
N LYS A 45 -16.12 5.73 7.47
CA LYS A 45 -14.74 5.81 6.94
C LYS A 45 -14.31 4.55 6.20
N PHE A 46 -15.08 3.47 6.26
CA PHE A 46 -14.84 2.20 5.58
C PHE A 46 -15.86 1.94 4.47
N PRO A 47 -15.88 2.75 3.40
CA PRO A 47 -16.84 2.58 2.32
C PRO A 47 -16.63 1.24 1.61
N LEU A 48 -17.72 0.64 1.15
CA LEU A 48 -17.69 -0.54 0.31
C LEU A 48 -17.56 -0.15 -1.16
N ALA A 49 -16.72 -0.88 -1.89
CA ALA A 49 -16.64 -0.83 -3.34
C ALA A 49 -17.13 -2.13 -3.95
N PHE A 50 -17.79 -2.02 -5.09
CA PHE A 50 -18.39 -3.13 -5.81
C PHE A 50 -17.59 -3.34 -7.08
N ALA A 51 -17.13 -4.57 -7.28
CA ALA A 51 -16.38 -4.90 -8.48
C ALA A 51 -17.30 -5.00 -9.70
N ILE A 52 -16.78 -4.53 -10.82
CA ILE A 52 -17.46 -4.58 -12.11
C ILE A 52 -16.78 -5.66 -12.93
N SER A 53 -17.56 -6.65 -13.36
CA SER A 53 -17.02 -7.77 -14.14
C SER A 53 -16.43 -7.26 -15.45
N ASN A 54 -15.16 -7.58 -15.70
CA ASN A 54 -14.49 -7.26 -16.95
C ASN A 54 -13.76 -8.50 -17.52
N PRO A 55 -14.02 -8.89 -18.79
CA PRO A 55 -13.39 -10.06 -19.39
C PRO A 55 -11.86 -9.94 -19.56
N ALA A 56 -11.33 -8.73 -19.75
CA ALA A 56 -9.91 -8.50 -20.00
C ALA A 56 -9.09 -8.50 -18.68
N ILE A 57 -9.71 -8.06 -17.59
CA ILE A 57 -9.10 -7.97 -16.27
C ILE A 57 -10.09 -8.55 -15.26
N PRO A 58 -10.14 -9.87 -15.12
CA PRO A 58 -11.06 -10.52 -14.20
C PRO A 58 -10.65 -10.19 -12.76
N ILE A 59 -11.61 -9.69 -11.99
CA ILE A 59 -11.56 -9.58 -10.53
C ILE A 59 -12.73 -10.41 -10.00
N ASN A 60 -12.41 -11.39 -9.16
CA ASN A 60 -13.35 -12.32 -8.54
C ASN A 60 -13.94 -11.75 -7.25
N ALA A 61 -13.24 -10.81 -6.61
CA ALA A 61 -13.75 -10.07 -5.46
C ALA A 61 -15.06 -9.34 -5.85
N SER A 62 -16.19 -9.67 -5.23
CA SER A 62 -17.46 -8.98 -5.54
C SER A 62 -17.59 -7.64 -4.79
N VAL A 63 -17.11 -7.61 -3.55
CA VAL A 63 -17.14 -6.44 -2.67
C VAL A 63 -15.76 -6.26 -2.05
N ILE A 64 -15.29 -5.03 -1.98
CA ILE A 64 -13.96 -4.65 -1.49
C ILE A 64 -14.17 -3.64 -0.36
N VAL A 65 -13.57 -3.89 0.80
CA VAL A 65 -13.59 -2.94 1.93
C VAL A 65 -12.42 -1.99 1.78
N LEU A 66 -12.72 -0.70 1.78
CA LEU A 66 -11.72 0.35 1.70
C LEU A 66 -11.54 1.05 3.04
N ASP A 67 -10.39 1.69 3.22
CA ASP A 67 -10.13 2.67 4.28
C ASP A 67 -9.26 3.80 3.73
N ASN A 68 -9.61 5.04 4.06
CA ASN A 68 -8.92 6.24 3.59
C ASN A 68 -8.72 6.26 2.05
N ALA A 69 -9.71 5.77 1.31
CA ALA A 69 -9.71 5.76 -0.15
C ALA A 69 -9.98 7.14 -0.74
N THR A 70 -9.53 7.32 -1.99
CA THR A 70 -9.77 8.54 -2.75
C THR A 70 -10.31 8.24 -4.15
N PRO A 71 -11.18 9.10 -4.72
CA PRO A 71 -11.65 8.90 -6.09
C PRO A 71 -10.50 8.98 -7.09
N ILE A 72 -10.63 8.19 -8.14
CA ILE A 72 -9.76 8.23 -9.32
C ILE A 72 -10.48 9.03 -10.41
N MET A 73 -9.86 10.12 -10.83
CA MET A 73 -10.28 10.87 -12.01
C MET A 73 -9.72 10.18 -13.25
N ILE A 74 -10.62 9.82 -14.17
CA ILE A 74 -10.32 9.04 -15.37
C ILE A 74 -10.30 9.98 -16.57
N GLU A 75 -9.12 10.20 -17.14
CA GLU A 75 -8.94 11.05 -18.33
C GLU A 75 -8.23 10.32 -19.48
N ASP A 76 -7.79 9.08 -19.25
CA ASP A 76 -7.11 8.29 -20.28
C ASP A 76 -8.08 7.52 -21.18
N PRO A 77 -7.89 7.54 -22.51
CA PRO A 77 -8.71 6.79 -23.44
C PRO A 77 -8.66 5.28 -23.18
N GLY A 78 -9.84 4.63 -23.22
CA GLY A 78 -9.94 3.18 -23.04
C GLY A 78 -9.72 2.70 -21.60
N ALA A 79 -9.65 3.61 -20.63
CA ALA A 79 -9.66 3.25 -19.23
C ALA A 79 -10.97 2.54 -18.84
N VAL A 80 -10.86 1.56 -17.95
CA VAL A 80 -11.94 0.69 -17.52
C VAL A 80 -12.06 0.74 -16.01
N ILE A 81 -13.26 1.00 -15.51
CA ILE A 81 -13.57 0.91 -14.09
C ILE A 81 -13.70 -0.56 -13.71
N LEU A 82 -12.93 -0.96 -12.71
CA LEU A 82 -12.89 -2.32 -12.19
C LEU A 82 -13.61 -2.44 -10.84
N ALA A 83 -13.64 -1.37 -10.06
CA ALA A 83 -14.48 -1.25 -8.89
C ALA A 83 -14.85 0.21 -8.61
N GLU A 84 -16.07 0.43 -8.16
CA GLU A 84 -16.59 1.73 -7.76
C GLU A 84 -17.33 1.67 -6.43
N THR A 85 -17.39 2.79 -5.71
CA THR A 85 -18.18 2.90 -4.48
C THR A 85 -19.66 3.10 -4.77
N SER A 86 -20.48 3.17 -3.72
CA SER A 86 -21.92 3.39 -3.91
C SER A 86 -22.28 4.80 -4.40
N PRO A 87 -23.48 5.00 -4.99
CA PRO A 87 -24.02 6.33 -5.29
C PRO A 87 -24.19 7.24 -4.06
N PHE A 88 -24.27 6.64 -2.86
CA PHE A 88 -24.41 7.36 -1.59
C PHE A 88 -23.07 7.80 -0.99
N SER A 89 -21.97 7.32 -1.55
CA SER A 89 -20.63 7.75 -1.15
C SER A 89 -20.44 9.25 -1.39
N ARG A 90 -19.62 9.86 -0.55
CA ARG A 90 -19.31 11.29 -0.53
C ARG A 90 -17.81 11.49 -0.53
N ALA A 91 -17.32 12.38 -1.37
CA ALA A 91 -15.94 12.83 -1.35
C ALA A 91 -15.93 14.37 -1.42
N GLY A 92 -15.68 15.02 -0.29
CA GLY A 92 -15.93 16.46 -0.16
C GLY A 92 -17.40 16.79 -0.45
N ASN A 93 -17.65 17.64 -1.47
CA ASN A 93 -18.99 18.04 -1.88
C ASN A 93 -19.58 17.15 -3.00
N GLU A 94 -18.78 16.23 -3.56
CA GLU A 94 -19.18 15.39 -4.68
C GLU A 94 -19.85 14.10 -4.20
N SER A 95 -20.69 13.55 -5.07
CA SER A 95 -21.49 12.34 -4.82
C SER A 95 -20.95 11.23 -5.68
N GLY A 96 -20.92 10.02 -5.12
CA GLY A 96 -20.57 8.82 -5.86
C GLY A 96 -21.60 8.46 -6.94
N PRO A 97 -21.37 7.34 -7.64
CA PRO A 97 -20.30 6.36 -7.40
C PRO A 97 -18.92 6.90 -7.77
N PHE A 98 -17.90 6.54 -7.00
CA PHE A 98 -16.52 6.95 -7.28
C PHE A 98 -15.71 5.76 -7.79
N PRO A 99 -15.00 5.89 -8.93
CA PRO A 99 -14.03 4.89 -9.35
C PRO A 99 -12.90 4.79 -8.33
N VAL A 100 -12.61 3.57 -7.88
CA VAL A 100 -11.59 3.30 -6.85
C VAL A 100 -10.60 2.22 -7.25
N ILE A 101 -10.93 1.42 -8.27
CA ILE A 101 -9.99 0.58 -9.00
C ILE A 101 -10.25 0.80 -10.50
N VAL A 102 -9.20 1.19 -11.23
CA VAL A 102 -9.29 1.53 -12.65
C VAL A 102 -8.13 0.90 -13.38
N ALA A 103 -8.37 0.30 -14.55
CA ALA A 103 -7.31 -0.15 -15.44
C ALA A 103 -7.19 0.75 -16.66
N ILE A 104 -5.97 1.15 -16.96
CA ILE A 104 -5.64 2.05 -18.06
C ILE A 104 -4.74 1.31 -19.04
N PRO A 105 -5.10 1.21 -20.33
CA PRO A 105 -4.26 0.57 -21.33
C PRO A 105 -2.96 1.36 -21.53
N LEU A 106 -1.81 0.68 -21.49
CA LEU A 106 -0.50 1.28 -21.76
C LEU A 106 0.39 0.34 -22.57
N GLY A 107 0.59 0.66 -23.85
CA GLY A 107 1.27 -0.22 -24.80
C GLY A 107 0.46 -1.50 -25.04
N LYS A 108 1.03 -2.67 -24.74
CA LYS A 108 0.32 -3.97 -24.84
C LYS A 108 -0.27 -4.44 -23.51
N GLY A 109 -0.08 -3.67 -22.44
CA GLY A 109 -0.42 -4.04 -21.07
C GLY A 109 -1.38 -3.04 -20.42
N TYR A 110 -1.46 -3.11 -19.08
CA TYR A 110 -2.35 -2.25 -18.29
C TYR A 110 -1.64 -1.67 -17.08
N VAL A 111 -1.97 -0.43 -16.75
CA VAL A 111 -1.71 0.17 -15.44
C VAL A 111 -3.00 0.12 -14.63
N ILE A 112 -3.00 -0.61 -13.51
CA ILE A 112 -4.13 -0.75 -12.61
C ILE A 112 -3.91 0.20 -11.44
N LEU A 113 -4.79 1.18 -11.30
CA LEU A 113 -4.81 2.13 -10.21
C LEU A 113 -5.68 1.61 -9.08
N ILE A 114 -5.20 1.68 -7.84
CA ILE A 114 -5.94 1.34 -6.62
C ILE A 114 -5.91 2.52 -5.67
N SER A 115 -7.10 2.97 -5.26
CA SER A 115 -7.32 4.19 -4.48
C SER A 115 -6.66 4.25 -3.11
N THR A 116 -6.27 3.11 -2.52
CA THR A 116 -5.67 3.05 -1.17
C THR A 116 -4.88 1.76 -0.94
N PRO A 117 -3.76 1.80 -0.18
CA PRO A 117 -3.04 0.60 0.26
C PRO A 117 -3.72 -0.14 1.41
N SER A 118 -4.65 0.52 2.12
CA SER A 118 -5.28 -0.05 3.32
C SER A 118 -6.07 -1.33 3.02
N VAL A 119 -6.54 -1.51 1.79
CA VAL A 119 -7.21 -2.73 1.30
C VAL A 119 -6.36 -3.98 1.54
N PHE A 120 -5.03 -3.84 1.59
CA PHE A 120 -4.08 -4.94 1.83
C PHE A 120 -3.45 -4.92 3.23
N MET A 121 -3.91 -4.08 4.15
CA MET A 121 -3.43 -4.08 5.53
C MET A 121 -3.92 -5.32 6.28
N ASN A 122 -3.15 -5.79 7.26
CA ASN A 122 -3.46 -6.99 8.05
C ASN A 122 -4.88 -7.02 8.64
N SER A 123 -5.45 -5.86 9.00
CA SER A 123 -6.81 -5.79 9.57
C SER A 123 -7.93 -5.79 8.52
N LEU A 124 -7.62 -5.63 7.23
CA LEU A 124 -8.62 -5.58 6.16
C LEU A 124 -8.40 -6.65 5.09
N ILE A 125 -7.23 -7.28 5.00
CA ILE A 125 -6.92 -8.24 3.93
C ILE A 125 -7.87 -9.44 3.93
N ASN A 126 -8.37 -9.86 5.10
CA ASN A 126 -9.32 -10.97 5.23
C ASN A 126 -10.79 -10.52 5.24
N GLU A 127 -11.06 -9.24 4.99
CA GLU A 127 -12.42 -8.68 5.01
C GLU A 127 -12.98 -8.59 3.60
N ALA A 128 -14.25 -8.99 3.45
CA ALA A 128 -14.95 -9.11 2.17
C ALA A 128 -14.09 -9.83 1.10
N GLY A 129 -13.89 -9.22 -0.07
CA GLY A 129 -13.11 -9.76 -1.18
C GLY A 129 -11.67 -9.24 -1.27
N ASN A 130 -11.12 -8.66 -0.20
CA ASN A 130 -9.79 -8.02 -0.26
C ASN A 130 -8.67 -9.03 -0.54
N SER A 131 -8.79 -10.26 -0.03
CA SER A 131 -7.82 -11.34 -0.25
C SER A 131 -7.87 -11.86 -1.69
N GLU A 132 -9.08 -11.95 -2.25
CA GLU A 132 -9.36 -12.35 -3.62
C GLU A 132 -8.80 -11.32 -4.59
N LEU A 133 -9.03 -10.03 -4.33
CA LEU A 133 -8.44 -8.94 -5.11
C LEU A 133 -6.91 -9.07 -5.16
N LEU A 134 -6.26 -9.31 -4.02
CA LEU A 134 -4.80 -9.48 -4.00
C LEU A 134 -4.35 -10.67 -4.85
N ARG A 135 -5.06 -11.80 -4.78
CA ARG A 135 -4.76 -12.99 -5.58
C ARG A 135 -4.93 -12.72 -7.07
N ASP A 136 -5.99 -12.02 -7.45
CA ASP A 136 -6.28 -11.68 -8.85
C ASP A 136 -5.22 -10.75 -9.45
N LEU A 137 -4.71 -9.80 -8.66
CA LEU A 137 -3.60 -8.93 -9.06
C LEU A 137 -2.28 -9.69 -9.20
N CYS A 138 -2.05 -10.69 -8.34
CA CYS A 138 -0.84 -11.53 -8.38
C CYS A 138 -0.81 -12.56 -9.51
N ASN A 139 -1.94 -12.83 -10.17
CA ASN A 139 -2.01 -13.79 -11.30
C ASN A 139 -1.32 -13.29 -12.59
N GLY A 140 -0.67 -12.11 -12.58
CA GLY A 140 0.04 -11.50 -13.72
C GLY A 140 1.57 -11.48 -13.59
N THR A 141 2.26 -11.17 -14.69
CA THR A 141 3.72 -11.36 -14.89
C THR A 141 4.65 -10.36 -14.19
N ALA A 142 4.14 -9.31 -13.55
CA ALA A 142 4.93 -8.44 -12.68
C ALA A 142 4.00 -7.59 -11.80
N LEU A 143 4.24 -7.57 -10.49
CA LEU A 143 3.53 -6.68 -9.56
C LEU A 143 4.58 -5.75 -8.94
N TYR A 144 4.62 -4.49 -9.38
CA TYR A 144 5.46 -3.47 -8.76
C TYR A 144 4.62 -2.69 -7.75
N LEU A 145 4.71 -3.08 -6.48
CA LEU A 145 4.11 -2.34 -5.36
C LEU A 145 5.04 -1.18 -4.99
N GLU A 146 4.81 -0.01 -5.57
CA GLU A 146 5.66 1.14 -5.32
C GLU A 146 5.34 1.80 -3.97
N ASN A 147 5.93 1.27 -2.91
CA ASN A 147 6.11 1.98 -1.63
C ASN A 147 7.44 2.79 -1.61
N THR A 148 8.21 2.73 -2.70
CA THR A 148 9.62 3.11 -2.75
C THR A 148 9.90 4.54 -3.22
N LEU A 149 8.94 5.27 -3.81
CA LEU A 149 9.14 6.71 -4.10
C LEU A 149 9.04 7.60 -2.86
N ALA A 150 8.58 7.05 -1.73
CA ALA A 150 8.67 7.70 -0.42
C ALA A 150 10.12 7.78 0.13
N MET A 151 11.11 7.23 -0.59
CA MET A 151 12.54 7.24 -0.18
C MET A 151 13.16 8.65 -0.12
N ASN A 152 12.50 9.69 -0.63
CA ASN A 152 12.98 11.07 -0.51
C ASN A 152 12.54 11.78 0.79
N ASN A 153 11.92 11.07 1.75
CA ASN A 153 11.59 11.63 3.06
C ASN A 153 12.67 11.29 4.10
N ALA A 154 13.44 12.30 4.52
CA ALA A 154 14.48 12.18 5.55
C ALA A 154 13.97 11.53 6.85
N GLN A 155 12.71 11.75 7.20
CA GLN A 155 12.10 11.16 8.39
C GLN A 155 11.88 9.65 8.26
N LEU A 156 11.56 9.17 7.05
CA LEU A 156 11.32 7.75 6.79
C LEU A 156 12.65 6.97 6.75
N LEU A 157 13.70 7.57 6.17
CA LEU A 157 15.07 7.03 6.22
C LEU A 157 15.56 6.93 7.68
N THR A 158 15.35 7.97 8.48
CA THR A 158 15.76 7.94 9.90
C THR A 158 15.05 6.81 10.64
N ARG A 159 13.74 6.65 10.42
CA ARG A 159 12.95 5.56 11.02
C ARG A 159 13.40 4.18 10.55
N SER A 160 13.69 4.01 9.26
CA SER A 160 14.16 2.72 8.74
C SER A 160 15.54 2.36 9.30
N TYR A 161 16.48 3.30 9.33
CA TYR A 161 17.79 3.09 9.95
C TYR A 161 17.67 2.77 11.45
N LEU A 162 16.83 3.48 12.19
CA LEU A 162 16.59 3.20 13.60
C LEU A 162 15.98 1.81 13.82
N TYR A 163 15.01 1.42 12.99
CA TYR A 163 14.38 0.11 13.09
C TYR A 163 15.35 -1.02 12.71
N THR A 164 16.16 -0.84 11.67
CA THR A 164 17.22 -1.80 11.30
C THR A 164 18.28 -1.88 12.40
N ALA A 165 18.73 -0.76 12.96
CA ALA A 165 19.67 -0.76 14.07
C ALA A 165 19.08 -1.47 15.31
N TYR A 166 17.82 -1.17 15.64
CA TYR A 166 17.11 -1.78 16.77
C TYR A 166 16.90 -3.29 16.58
N SER A 167 16.47 -3.72 15.40
CA SER A 167 16.28 -5.14 15.08
C SER A 167 17.61 -5.89 15.04
N VAL A 168 18.68 -5.32 14.51
CA VAL A 168 20.04 -5.91 14.58
C VAL A 168 20.51 -6.00 16.03
N MET A 169 20.29 -4.97 16.85
CA MET A 169 20.60 -5.01 18.29
C MET A 169 19.84 -6.13 19.03
N LEU A 170 18.61 -6.44 18.61
CA LEU A 170 17.79 -7.48 19.22
C LEU A 170 18.04 -8.89 18.68
N THR A 171 18.52 -9.02 17.44
CA THR A 171 18.65 -10.33 16.75
C THR A 171 20.03 -10.97 16.97
N TYR A 172 21.05 -10.20 17.35
CA TYR A 172 22.36 -10.72 17.70
C TYR A 172 22.55 -10.79 19.22
N PRO A 173 23.35 -11.73 19.77
CA PRO A 173 23.67 -11.81 21.19
C PRO A 173 24.58 -10.67 21.69
N LEU A 174 24.47 -9.46 21.11
CA LEU A 174 25.18 -8.26 21.57
C LEU A 174 24.74 -7.85 22.99
N ASN A 175 23.51 -8.18 23.39
CA ASN A 175 23.06 -8.03 24.79
C ASN A 175 23.97 -8.80 25.77
N TYR A 176 24.48 -9.97 25.38
CA TYR A 176 25.40 -10.73 26.22
C TYR A 176 26.79 -10.08 26.29
N LEU A 177 27.26 -9.40 25.23
CA LEU A 177 28.53 -8.66 25.29
C LEU A 177 28.46 -7.47 26.25
N LEU A 178 27.34 -6.75 26.27
CA LEU A 178 27.11 -5.64 27.21
C LEU A 178 27.14 -6.10 28.68
N ILE A 179 26.64 -7.31 28.96
CA ILE A 179 26.62 -7.87 30.32
C ILE A 179 27.96 -8.51 30.69
N THR A 180 28.62 -9.19 29.75
CA THR A 180 29.83 -9.99 30.03
C THR A 180 31.11 -9.15 30.09
N LEU A 181 31.21 -8.04 29.35
CA LEU A 181 32.38 -7.14 29.37
C LEU A 181 32.72 -6.58 30.77
N PRO A 182 31.78 -5.97 31.53
CA PRO A 182 32.10 -5.46 32.87
C PRO A 182 32.42 -6.58 33.87
N LEU A 183 31.83 -7.77 33.71
CA LEU A 183 32.17 -8.95 34.53
C LEU A 183 33.59 -9.45 34.26
N LEU A 184 33.99 -9.51 32.98
CA LEU A 184 35.35 -9.87 32.57
C LEU A 184 36.38 -8.86 33.10
N ILE A 185 36.10 -7.56 32.97
CA ILE A 185 36.97 -6.50 33.49
C ILE A 185 37.10 -6.60 35.01
N SER A 186 35.99 -6.80 35.74
CA SER A 186 36.00 -6.97 37.19
C SER A 186 36.83 -8.20 37.62
N SER A 187 36.67 -9.33 36.91
CA SER A 187 37.43 -10.55 37.17
C SER A 187 38.94 -10.35 36.95
N ILE A 188 39.32 -9.67 35.87
CA ILE A 188 40.73 -9.33 35.58
C ILE A 188 41.32 -8.42 36.67
N VAL A 189 40.56 -7.40 37.10
CA VAL A 189 40.99 -6.48 38.17
C VAL A 189 41.17 -7.22 39.50
N LEU A 190 40.28 -8.15 39.84
CA LEU A 190 40.40 -9.01 41.03
C LEU A 190 41.62 -9.93 40.96
N LEU A 191 41.89 -10.53 39.79
CA LEU A 191 43.06 -11.38 39.56
C LEU A 191 44.39 -10.62 39.71
N ILE A 192 44.44 -9.37 39.23
CA ILE A 192 45.62 -8.50 39.38
C ILE A 192 45.81 -8.11 40.86
N ARG A 193 44.72 -7.84 41.59
CA ARG A 193 44.79 -7.53 43.03
C ARG A 193 45.16 -8.73 43.91
N SER A 194 44.75 -9.94 43.54
CA SER A 194 45.04 -11.18 44.29
C SER A 194 46.50 -11.66 44.15
N LYS A 195 47.24 -11.19 43.13
CA LYS A 195 48.65 -11.55 42.90
C LYS A 195 49.65 -10.53 43.49
N ARG A 196 49.18 -9.52 44.20
CA ARG A 196 49.98 -8.60 45.02
C ARG A 196 49.78 -8.91 46.48
#